data_AF-A0A1R0W825-F1
#
_entry.id   AF-A0A1R0W825-F1
#
_cell.length_a   1.000
_cell.length_b   1.000
_cell.length_c   1.000
_cell.angle_alpha   90.00
_cell.angle_beta   90.00
_cell.angle_gamma   90.00
#
_symmetry.space_group_name_H-M   'P 1'
#
loop_
_entity.id
_entity.type
_entity.pdbx_description
1 polymer ?
#
loop_
_entity_poly.entity_id
_entity_poly.type
_entity_poly.pdbx_seq_one_letter_code
_entity_poly.pdbx_strand_id
1 'polypeptide(L)'
;MEKKIDPEHIPENEFLRLVAGVKQGDEESMARIIEMFEEDMRLLSRYIPMPKEDALQSMKLELIELIRNSTQYEEERNEKKGSEEKE
;
A
#
# COMPACT_ATOMS: atom_id res chain seq x y z
N MET A 1 -1.02 -27.70 -23.04
CA MET A 1 -0.48 -26.36 -22.74
C MET A 1 -0.86 -26.06 -21.31
N GLU A 2 0.09 -26.18 -20.38
CA GLU A 2 -0.13 -25.87 -18.97
C GLU A 2 -0.22 -24.35 -18.83
N LYS A 3 -1.36 -23.87 -18.31
CA LYS A 3 -1.57 -22.46 -18.03
C LYS A 3 -0.57 -22.06 -16.94
N LYS A 4 0.39 -21.20 -17.28
CA LYS A 4 1.21 -20.51 -16.28
C LYS A 4 0.23 -19.71 -15.42
N ILE A 5 0.15 -20.08 -14.15
CA ILE A 5 -0.55 -19.28 -13.15
C ILE A 5 0.34 -18.06 -12.96
N ASP A 6 -0.13 -16.88 -13.37
CA ASP A 6 0.54 -15.62 -13.07
C ASP A 6 0.66 -15.49 -11.55
N PRO A 7 1.87 -15.30 -10.99
CA PRO A 7 2.06 -15.18 -9.55
C PRO A 7 1.46 -13.88 -8.96
N GLU A 8 0.98 -12.95 -9.77
CA GLU A 8 0.66 -11.57 -9.37
C GLU A 8 -0.84 -11.24 -9.23
N HIS A 9 -1.76 -12.20 -9.41
CA HIS A 9 -3.18 -11.90 -9.24
C HIS A 9 -3.63 -12.14 -7.79
N ILE A 10 -3.29 -11.21 -6.90
CA ILE A 10 -3.94 -11.12 -5.60
C ILE A 10 -5.41 -10.79 -5.87
N PRO A 11 -6.36 -11.66 -5.51
CA PRO A 11 -7.75 -11.32 -5.68
C PRO A 11 -8.06 -10.13 -4.77
N GLU A 12 -8.68 -9.09 -5.32
CA GLU A 12 -9.01 -7.83 -4.63
C GLU A 12 -9.66 -8.06 -3.26
N ASN A 13 -10.42 -9.15 -3.12
CA ASN A 13 -11.06 -9.57 -1.87
C ASN A 13 -10.07 -9.90 -0.73
N GLU A 14 -8.89 -10.41 -1.03
CA GLU A 14 -7.88 -10.81 -0.07
C GLU A 14 -7.12 -9.59 0.45
N PHE A 15 -6.75 -8.68 -0.45
CA PHE A 15 -6.15 -7.41 -0.06
C PHE A 15 -7.08 -6.60 0.85
N LEU A 16 -8.35 -6.47 0.48
CA LEU A 16 -9.35 -5.77 1.31
C LEU A 16 -9.51 -6.40 2.70
N ARG A 17 -9.44 -7.73 2.79
CA ARG A 17 -9.50 -8.45 4.08
C ARG A 17 -8.27 -8.15 4.95
N LEU A 18 -7.08 -8.15 4.36
CA LEU A 18 -5.85 -7.81 5.08
C LEU A 18 -5.87 -6.36 5.56
N VAL A 19 -6.31 -5.42 4.73
CA VAL A 19 -6.46 -4.01 5.11
C VAL A 19 -7.44 -3.86 6.28
N ALA A 20 -8.57 -4.59 6.26
CA ALA A 20 -9.52 -4.59 7.37
C ALA A 20 -8.92 -5.18 8.66
N GLY A 21 -8.06 -6.20 8.56
CA GLY A 21 -7.30 -6.76 9.68
C GLY A 21 -6.34 -5.74 10.29
N VAL A 22 -5.55 -5.04 9.47
CA VAL A 22 -4.65 -3.98 9.94
C VAL A 22 -5.39 -2.91 10.73
N LYS A 23 -6.58 -2.49 10.26
CA LYS A 23 -7.41 -1.49 10.95
C LYS A 23 -7.92 -1.97 12.32
N GLN A 24 -7.95 -3.29 12.55
CA GLN A 24 -8.32 -3.90 13.83
C GLN A 24 -7.09 -4.17 14.73
N GLY A 25 -5.89 -3.77 14.30
CA GLY A 25 -4.65 -3.98 15.04
C GLY A 25 -3.95 -5.31 14.74
N ASP A 26 -4.35 -6.02 13.68
CA ASP A 26 -3.69 -7.26 13.26
C ASP A 26 -2.36 -6.95 12.54
N GLU A 27 -1.25 -7.18 13.25
CA GLU A 27 0.10 -7.01 12.72
C GLU A 27 0.47 -8.10 11.69
N GLU A 28 -0.12 -9.28 11.76
CA GLU A 28 0.11 -10.35 10.78
C GLU A 28 -0.44 -9.93 9.41
N SER A 29 -1.64 -9.32 9.40
CA SER A 29 -2.20 -8.73 8.17
C SER A 29 -1.28 -7.67 7.55
N MET A 30 -0.60 -6.84 8.37
CA MET A 30 0.36 -5.86 7.86
C MET A 30 1.59 -6.55 7.26
N ALA A 31 2.13 -7.56 7.94
CA ALA A 31 3.28 -8.32 7.45
C ALA A 31 2.98 -8.97 6.10
N ARG A 32 1.79 -9.57 5.94
CA ARG A 32 1.34 -10.14 4.66
C ARG A 32 1.25 -9.10 3.55
N ILE A 33 0.70 -7.91 3.84
CA ILE A 33 0.67 -6.81 2.88
C ILE A 33 2.08 -6.42 2.44
N ILE A 34 3.04 -6.32 3.37
CA ILE A 34 4.43 -5.98 3.04
C ILE A 34 5.08 -7.07 2.18
N GLU A 35 4.88 -8.35 2.52
CA GLU A 35 5.40 -9.48 1.74
C GLU A 35 4.88 -9.46 0.30
N MET A 36 3.60 -9.13 0.11
CA MET A 36 2.96 -9.04 -1.21
C MET A 36 3.64 -8.02 -2.14
N PHE A 37 4.12 -6.91 -1.59
CA PHE A 37 4.77 -5.83 -2.36
C PHE A 37 6.30 -5.88 -2.29
N GLU A 38 6.90 -6.87 -1.63
CA GLU A 38 8.34 -6.84 -1.35
C GLU A 38 9.18 -6.95 -2.63
N GLU A 39 8.77 -7.76 -3.60
CA GLU A 39 9.45 -7.88 -4.89
C GLU A 39 9.38 -6.57 -5.68
N ASP A 40 8.19 -5.95 -5.72
CA ASP A 40 7.97 -4.65 -6.35
C ASP A 40 8.79 -3.55 -5.69
N MET A 41 8.82 -3.48 -4.35
CA MET A 41 9.65 -2.52 -3.63
C MET A 41 11.13 -2.74 -3.94
N ARG A 42 11.61 -3.98 -4.06
CA ARG A 42 12.99 -4.27 -4.48
C ARG A 42 13.25 -3.79 -5.91
N LEU A 43 12.31 -3.98 -6.82
CA LEU A 43 12.39 -3.47 -8.18
C LEU A 43 12.44 -1.93 -8.19
N LEU A 44 11.52 -1.27 -7.48
CA LEU A 44 11.37 0.19 -7.44
C LEU A 44 12.51 0.90 -6.71
N SER A 45 13.14 0.25 -5.71
CA SER A 45 14.26 0.82 -4.95
C SER A 45 15.41 1.33 -5.81
N ARG A 46 15.60 0.77 -7.02
CA ARG A 46 16.67 1.18 -7.95
C ARG A 46 16.48 2.59 -8.52
N TYR A 47 15.27 3.14 -8.43
CA TYR A 47 14.92 4.45 -8.97
C TYR A 47 14.94 5.56 -7.93
N ILE A 48 15.11 5.22 -6.65
CA ILE A 48 15.13 6.18 -5.55
C ILE A 48 16.60 6.56 -5.29
N PRO A 49 16.97 7.86 -5.26
CA PRO A 49 18.35 8.30 -5.10
C PRO A 49 18.83 8.20 -3.65
N MET A 50 18.80 6.99 -3.09
CA MET A 50 19.22 6.65 -1.73
C MET A 50 19.77 5.22 -1.69
N PRO A 51 20.48 4.82 -0.62
CA PRO A 51 20.91 3.43 -0.47
C PRO A 51 19.73 2.47 -0.58
N LYS A 52 19.95 1.33 -1.23
CA LYS A 52 18.88 0.35 -1.52
C LYS A 52 18.08 -0.06 -0.28
N GLU A 53 18.77 -0.32 0.82
CA GLU A 53 18.13 -0.72 2.08
C GLU A 53 17.29 0.44 2.65
N ASP A 54 17.81 1.66 2.60
CA ASP A 54 17.07 2.83 3.06
C ASP A 54 15.81 3.06 2.19
N ALA A 55 15.92 2.92 0.86
CA ALA A 55 14.78 2.99 -0.07
C ALA A 55 13.70 1.95 0.27
N LEU A 56 14.12 0.71 0.51
CA LEU A 56 13.22 -0.37 0.89
C LEU A 56 12.50 -0.06 2.20
N GLN A 57 13.22 0.41 3.22
CA GLN A 57 12.63 0.75 4.50
C GLN A 57 11.69 1.95 4.40
N SER A 58 12.03 2.97 3.61
CA SER A 58 11.15 4.11 3.35
C SER A 58 9.85 3.68 2.68
N MET A 59 9.89 2.84 1.64
CA MET A 59 8.66 2.34 1.00
C MET A 59 7.80 1.49 1.95
N LYS A 60 8.43 0.65 2.78
CA LYS A 60 7.71 -0.14 3.80
C LYS A 60 7.04 0.77 4.82
N LEU A 61 7.74 1.78 5.31
CA LEU A 61 7.20 2.76 6.26
C LEU A 61 6.02 3.52 5.67
N GLU A 62 6.17 4.08 4.47
CA GLU A 62 5.09 4.81 3.80
C GLU A 62 3.87 3.93 3.52
N LEU A 63 4.06 2.66 3.14
CA LEU A 63 2.96 1.72 2.95
C LEU A 63 2.22 1.46 4.28
N ILE A 64 2.95 1.22 5.37
CA ILE A 64 2.37 1.02 6.71
C ILE A 64 1.51 2.23 7.10
N GLU A 65 2.04 3.44 6.93
CA GLU A 65 1.34 4.69 7.24
C GLU A 65 0.11 4.87 6.36
N LEU A 66 0.21 4.61 5.06
CA LEU A 66 -0.90 4.72 4.12
C LEU A 66 -2.05 3.80 4.48
N ILE A 67 -1.78 2.54 4.84
CA ILE A 67 -2.83 1.59 5.19
C ILE A 67 -3.45 1.95 6.55
N ARG A 68 -2.64 2.29 7.56
CA ARG A 68 -3.12 2.66 8.91
C ARG A 68 -3.92 3.95 8.91
N ASN A 69 -3.51 4.94 8.12
CA ASN A 69 -4.13 6.26 8.06
C ASN A 69 -5.06 6.44 6.85
N SER A 70 -5.45 5.36 6.17
CA SER A 70 -6.30 5.39 4.97
C SER A 70 -7.66 6.09 5.16
N THR A 71 -8.10 6.33 6.40
CA THR A 71 -9.29 7.13 6.73
C THR A 71 -9.06 8.65 6.65
N GLN A 72 -7.83 9.15 6.76
CA GLN A 72 -7.52 10.60 6.77
C GLN A 72 -7.45 11.21 5.37
N TYR A 73 -7.19 10.40 4.33
CA TYR A 73 -7.13 10.85 2.93
C TYR A 73 -8.51 11.06 2.27
N GLU A 74 -9.59 10.58 2.89
CA GLU A 74 -10.97 10.88 2.48
C GLU A 74 -11.38 12.31 2.91
N GLU A 75 -10.85 12.80 4.04
CA GLU A 75 -11.18 14.11 4.60
C GLU A 75 -10.52 15.25 3.80
N GLU A 76 -9.25 15.11 3.43
CA GLU A 76 -8.54 16.10 2.57
C GLU A 76 -9.13 16.21 1.14
N ARG A 77 -9.74 15.13 0.62
CA ARG A 77 -10.44 15.14 -0.67
C ARG A 77 -11.78 15.88 -0.61
N ASN A 78 -12.47 15.86 0.53
CA ASN A 78 -13.74 16.53 0.71
C ASN A 78 -13.57 18.04 0.97
N GLU A 79 -12.47 18.48 1.59
CA GLU A 79 -12.19 19.90 1.75
C GLU A 79 -11.90 20.62 0.42
N LYS A 80 -11.22 19.96 -0.53
CA LYS A 80 -10.92 20.56 -1.86
C LYS A 80 -12.14 20.69 -2.78
N LYS A 81 -13.21 19.93 -2.56
CA LYS A 81 -14.46 20.06 -3.33
C LYS A 81 -15.33 21.25 -2.90
N GLY A 82 -15.15 21.76 -1.67
CA GLY A 82 -15.95 22.88 -1.16
C GLY A 82 -15.48 24.26 -1.62
N SER A 83 -14.25 24.39 -2.13
CA SER A 83 -13.67 25.68 -2.55
C SER A 83 -13.80 25.98 -4.05
N GLU A 84 -14.18 25.02 -4.89
CA GLU A 84 -14.32 25.22 -6.35
C GLU A 84 -15.75 25.58 -6.81
N GLU A 85 -16.76 25.57 -5.93
CA GLU A 85 -18.15 25.93 -6.28
C GLU A 85 -18.53 27.39 -5.96
N LYS A 86 -17.56 28.25 -5.60
CA LYS A 86 -17.78 29.68 -5.36
C LYS A 86 -16.81 30.55 -6.16
N GLU A 87 -16.97 30.58 -7.48
CA GLU A 87 -16.60 31.75 -8.29
C GLU A 87 -17.55 31.91 -9.48
#